data_AF-A0A9N9J703-F1
#
_entry.id   AF-A0A9N9J703-F1
#
_cell.length_a   1.000
_cell.length_b   1.000
_cell.length_c   1.000
_cell.angle_alpha   90.00
_cell.angle_beta   90.00
_cell.angle_gamma   90.00
#
_symmetry.space_group_name_H-M   'P 1'
#
loop_
_entity.id
_entity.type
_entity.pdbx_description
1 polymer ?
#
loop_
_entity_poly.entity_id
_entity_poly.type
_entity_poly.pdbx_seq_one_letter_code
_entity_poly.pdbx_strand_id
1 'polypeptide(L)'
;SYISNVDWIPVDIASQSIVDISLNASFDHDIDYIRVNHILNTKRITWDEFLKCLQKGGMDFKIVSNKKWLNTLLKTPEYQDVDKNPVAALSGFFEKTISESSDRSEEPLFETHKSVNRSLVLSNCQKIDVEL
;
A
#
# COMPACT_ATOMS: atom_id res chain seq x y z
N SER A 1 14.72 -6.11 10.79
CA SER A 1 14.07 -5.50 9.62
C SER A 1 12.58 -5.62 9.77
N TYR A 2 11.84 -4.53 9.52
CA TYR A 2 10.40 -4.62 9.32
C TYR A 2 10.18 -5.18 7.92
N ILE A 3 9.64 -6.40 7.82
CA ILE A 3 9.22 -6.98 6.54
C ILE A 3 7.73 -6.69 6.44
N SER A 4 7.36 -5.43 6.22
CA SER A 4 5.99 -5.06 5.87
C SER A 4 5.84 -5.16 4.36
N ASN A 5 4.75 -5.78 3.91
CA ASN A 5 4.43 -5.80 2.49
C ASN A 5 3.81 -4.46 2.11
N VAL A 6 3.97 -4.06 0.85
CA VAL A 6 3.28 -2.89 0.31
C VAL A 6 1.97 -3.36 -0.31
N ASP A 7 0.86 -3.02 0.34
CA ASP A 7 -0.47 -3.17 -0.24
C ASP A 7 -0.78 -1.93 -1.10
N TRP A 8 -0.57 -2.05 -2.41
CA TRP A 8 -0.82 -1.00 -3.39
C TRP A 8 -1.44 -1.58 -4.66
N ILE A 9 -2.33 -0.82 -5.28
CA ILE A 9 -3.02 -1.18 -6.53
C ILE A 9 -3.18 0.09 -7.40
N PRO A 10 -2.94 0.01 -8.73
CA PRO A 10 -3.25 1.10 -9.64
C PRO A 10 -4.74 1.46 -9.60
N VAL A 11 -5.06 2.76 -9.64
CA VAL A 11 -6.44 3.25 -9.50
C VAL A 11 -7.34 2.80 -10.66
N ASP A 12 -6.80 2.74 -11.87
CA ASP A 12 -7.46 2.25 -13.07
C ASP A 12 -7.81 0.77 -12.94
N ILE A 13 -6.85 -0.07 -12.50
CA ILE A 13 -7.09 -1.49 -12.24
C ILE A 13 -8.13 -1.69 -11.13
N ALA A 14 -8.05 -0.93 -10.04
CA ALA A 14 -9.02 -0.99 -8.95
C ALA A 14 -10.43 -0.62 -9.45
N SER A 15 -10.55 0.48 -10.20
CA SER A 15 -11.83 0.96 -10.72
C SER A 15 -12.45 -0.01 -11.73
N GLN A 16 -11.67 -0.53 -12.67
CA GLN A 16 -12.14 -1.50 -13.65
C GLN A 16 -12.53 -2.82 -12.97
N SER A 17 -11.83 -3.23 -11.92
CA SER A 17 -12.19 -4.42 -11.13
C SER A 17 -13.54 -4.26 -10.43
N ILE A 18 -13.85 -3.06 -9.91
CA ILE A 18 -15.17 -2.77 -9.34
C ILE A 18 -16.24 -2.94 -10.43
N VAL A 19 -16.02 -2.35 -11.60
CA VAL A 19 -16.93 -2.45 -12.75
C VAL A 19 -17.14 -3.91 -13.16
N ASP A 20 -16.06 -4.66 -13.36
CA ASP A 20 -16.10 -6.08 -13.75
C ASP A 20 -16.91 -6.91 -12.74
N ILE A 21 -16.64 -6.74 -11.44
CA ILE A 21 -17.32 -7.49 -10.38
C ILE A 21 -18.80 -7.11 -10.28
N SER A 22 -19.12 -5.83 -10.44
CA SER A 22 -20.50 -5.32 -10.37
C SER A 22 -21.33 -5.77 -11.58
N LEU A 23 -20.76 -5.80 -12.78
CA LEU A 23 -21.48 -6.12 -14.02
C LEU A 23 -21.51 -7.62 -14.34
N ASN A 24 -20.46 -8.38 -13.98
CA ASN A 24 -20.40 -9.84 -14.16
C ASN A 24 -21.04 -10.60 -12.99
N ALA A 25 -21.79 -9.91 -12.13
CA ALA A 25 -22.59 -10.54 -11.12
C ALA A 25 -23.79 -11.23 -11.77
N SER A 26 -23.59 -12.44 -12.32
CA SER A 26 -24.71 -13.37 -12.52
C SER A 26 -25.36 -13.51 -11.16
N PHE A 27 -26.56 -12.96 -10.99
CA PHE A 27 -27.38 -13.20 -9.81
C PHE A 27 -27.80 -14.66 -9.93
N ASP A 28 -27.05 -15.57 -9.30
CA ASP A 28 -27.58 -16.90 -9.05
C ASP A 28 -28.85 -16.67 -8.25
N HIS A 29 -29.99 -16.96 -8.87
CA HIS A 29 -31.32 -16.52 -8.45
C HIS A 29 -31.76 -17.10 -7.10
N ASP A 30 -30.93 -17.89 -6.43
CA ASP A 30 -31.36 -18.73 -5.31
C ASP A 30 -30.83 -18.35 -3.92
N ILE A 31 -29.96 -17.35 -3.73
CA ILE A 31 -29.61 -16.98 -2.34
C ILE A 31 -29.27 -15.49 -2.13
N ASP A 32 -30.03 -14.85 -1.23
CA ASP A 32 -29.77 -13.54 -0.61
C ASP A 32 -28.40 -13.50 0.09
N TYR A 33 -27.31 -13.32 -0.66
CA TYR A 33 -25.98 -13.08 -0.10
C TYR A 33 -25.35 -11.80 -0.63
N ILE A 34 -25.11 -10.86 0.27
CA ILE A 34 -24.21 -9.72 0.06
C ILE A 34 -22.84 -10.28 -0.33
N ARG A 35 -22.39 -9.96 -1.54
CA ARG A 35 -21.07 -10.38 -2.05
C ARG A 35 -20.00 -9.40 -1.59
N VAL A 36 -19.11 -9.86 -0.70
CA VAL A 36 -17.90 -9.12 -0.31
C VAL A 36 -16.72 -9.59 -1.16
N ASN A 37 -15.95 -8.63 -1.70
CA ASN A 37 -14.77 -8.87 -2.51
C ASN A 37 -13.63 -7.96 -2.02
N HIS A 38 -12.43 -8.51 -1.81
CA HIS A 38 -11.24 -7.72 -1.52
C HIS A 38 -10.54 -7.36 -2.83
N ILE A 39 -10.45 -6.07 -3.15
CA ILE A 39 -9.79 -5.58 -4.36
C ILE A 39 -8.38 -5.13 -3.97
N LEU A 40 -7.43 -6.06 -4.06
CA LEU A 40 -6.03 -5.88 -3.67
C LEU A 40 -5.13 -6.48 -4.74
N ASN A 41 -3.95 -5.90 -4.91
CA ASN A 41 -2.92 -6.49 -5.77
C ASN A 41 -2.36 -7.77 -5.12
N THR A 42 -2.44 -8.89 -5.83
CA THR A 42 -1.95 -10.19 -5.34
C THR A 42 -0.44 -10.33 -5.45
N LYS A 43 0.21 -9.51 -6.28
CA LYS A 43 1.66 -9.52 -6.48
C LYS A 43 2.31 -8.44 -5.61
N ARG A 44 2.53 -8.80 -4.35
CA ARG A 44 3.11 -7.92 -3.34
C ARG A 44 4.62 -7.77 -3.49
N ILE A 45 5.14 -6.63 -3.04
CA ILE A 45 6.57 -6.40 -2.81
C ILE A 45 6.79 -5.97 -1.36
N THR A 46 7.99 -6.19 -0.85
CA THR A 46 8.38 -5.68 0.46
C THR A 46 8.63 -4.17 0.41
N TRP A 47 8.53 -3.50 1.56
CA TRP A 47 8.89 -2.08 1.68
C TRP A 47 10.31 -1.77 1.19
N ASP A 48 11.29 -2.62 1.50
CA ASP A 48 12.67 -2.46 1.04
C ASP A 48 12.81 -2.59 -0.49
N GLU A 49 12.06 -3.49 -1.11
CA GLU A 49 12.02 -3.61 -2.58
C GLU A 49 11.37 -2.39 -3.22
N PHE A 50 10.31 -1.85 -2.61
CA PHE A 50 9.66 -0.63 -3.07
C PHE A 50 10.64 0.56 -3.07
N LEU A 51 11.34 0.79 -1.96
CA LEU A 51 12.35 1.85 -1.87
C LEU A 51 13.46 1.67 -2.91
N LYS A 52 13.90 0.44 -3.18
CA LYS A 52 14.87 0.16 -4.26
C LYS A 52 14.31 0.45 -5.64
N CYS A 53 13.01 0.25 -5.89
CA CYS A 53 12.38 0.63 -7.16
C CYS A 53 12.40 2.15 -7.35
N LEU A 54 12.10 2.92 -6.31
CA LEU A 54 12.18 4.40 -6.35
C LEU A 54 13.61 4.89 -6.65
N GLN A 55 14.62 4.27 -6.02
CA GLN A 55 16.03 4.58 -6.32
C GLN A 55 16.39 4.28 -7.79
N LYS A 56 15.96 3.13 -8.31
CA LYS A 56 16.16 2.76 -9.72
C LYS A 56 15.43 3.70 -10.68
N GLY A 57 14.30 4.26 -10.26
CA GLY A 57 13.55 5.30 -10.98
C GLY A 57 14.23 6.68 -10.96
N GLY A 58 15.40 6.84 -10.32
CA GLY A 58 16.19 8.06 -10.34
C GLY A 58 16.05 8.95 -9.11
N MET A 59 15.34 8.51 -8.06
CA MET A 59 15.27 9.26 -6.80
C MET A 59 16.54 9.04 -5.96
N ASP A 60 17.13 10.13 -5.46
CA ASP A 60 18.28 10.07 -4.57
C ASP A 60 17.85 10.18 -3.10
N PHE A 61 18.05 9.10 -2.35
CA PHE A 61 17.82 9.07 -0.89
C PHE A 61 18.52 7.86 -0.24
N LYS A 62 18.64 7.91 1.09
CA LYS A 62 19.20 6.83 1.90
C LYS A 62 18.10 6.01 2.57
N ILE A 63 18.16 4.69 2.41
CA ILE A 63 17.31 3.75 3.15
C ILE A 63 17.85 3.63 4.59
N VAL A 64 17.00 3.89 5.57
CA VAL A 64 17.31 3.81 7.01
C VAL A 64 16.15 3.15 7.76
N SER A 65 16.37 2.76 9.03
CA SER A 65 15.28 2.23 9.86
C SER A 65 14.22 3.30 10.18
N ASN A 66 12.97 2.88 10.37
CA ASN A 66 11.85 3.77 10.76
C ASN A 66 12.20 4.64 11.98
N LYS A 67 12.84 4.05 13.00
CA LYS A 67 13.30 4.78 14.19
C LYS A 67 14.34 5.84 13.85
N LYS A 68 15.31 5.54 12.99
CA LYS A 68 16.33 6.51 12.57
C LYS A 68 15.70 7.63 11.75
N TRP A 69 14.84 7.28 10.80
CA TRP A 69 14.10 8.22 9.98
C TRP A 69 13.27 9.20 10.84
N LEU A 70 12.45 8.69 11.77
CA LEU A 70 11.64 9.53 12.66
C LEU A 70 12.50 10.45 13.53
N ASN A 71 13.58 9.93 14.10
CA ASN A 71 14.51 10.75 14.88
C ASN A 71 15.11 11.88 14.03
N THR A 72 15.47 11.61 12.78
CA THR A 72 15.97 12.64 11.86
C THR A 72 14.89 13.67 11.53
N LEU A 73 13.65 13.24 11.27
CA LEU A 73 12.53 14.15 11.02
C LEU A 73 12.32 15.11 12.19
N LEU A 74 12.23 14.59 13.43
CA LEU A 74 11.90 15.37 14.62
C LEU A 74 13.04 16.26 15.15
N LYS A 75 14.31 15.85 14.95
CA LYS A 75 15.47 16.53 15.54
C LYS A 75 16.18 17.49 14.62
N THR A 76 15.89 17.47 13.32
CA THR A 76 16.49 18.40 12.36
C THR A 76 15.58 19.62 12.20
N PRO A 77 16.00 20.83 12.62
CA PRO A 77 15.15 22.02 12.56
C PRO A 77 14.65 22.35 11.15
N GLU A 78 15.50 22.15 10.13
CA GLU A 78 15.15 22.39 8.73
C GLU A 78 13.99 21.50 8.23
N TYR A 79 13.83 20.31 8.81
CA TYR A 79 12.77 19.37 8.44
C TYR A 79 11.46 19.60 9.21
N GLN A 80 11.44 20.56 10.15
CA GLN A 80 10.27 20.96 10.92
C GLN A 80 9.57 22.20 10.35
N ASP A 81 10.13 22.81 9.30
CA ASP A 81 9.52 23.92 8.57
C ASP A 81 8.57 23.37 7.50
N VAL A 82 7.25 23.53 7.69
CA VAL A 82 6.22 23.01 6.78
C VAL A 82 6.34 23.60 5.37
N ASP A 83 6.79 24.85 5.25
CA ASP A 83 6.93 25.52 3.96
C ASP A 83 8.09 24.95 3.14
N LYS A 84 9.11 24.41 3.81
CA LYS A 84 10.26 23.75 3.17
C LYS A 84 10.13 22.23 3.07
N ASN A 85 9.45 21.63 4.04
CA ASN A 85 9.24 20.19 4.15
C ASN A 85 7.80 19.90 4.58
N PRO A 86 6.90 19.62 3.63
CA PRO A 86 5.49 19.32 3.92
C PRO A 86 5.30 18.12 4.87
N VAL A 87 6.28 17.21 4.97
CA VAL A 87 6.28 16.07 5.91
C VAL A 87 6.22 16.54 7.36
N ALA A 88 6.70 17.75 7.66
CA ALA A 88 6.65 18.34 9.00
C ALA A 88 5.23 18.36 9.59
N ALA A 89 4.21 18.61 8.75
CA ALA A 89 2.80 18.64 9.15
C ALA A 89 2.30 17.27 9.66
N LEU A 90 2.99 16.17 9.31
CA LEU A 90 2.65 14.81 9.69
C LEU A 90 3.55 14.25 10.80
N SER A 91 4.45 15.06 11.38
CA SER A 91 5.43 14.60 12.38
C SER A 91 4.76 13.88 13.57
N GLY A 92 3.70 14.45 14.13
CA GLY A 92 2.96 13.84 15.24
C GLY A 92 2.23 12.54 14.85
N PHE A 93 1.76 12.44 13.60
CA PHE A 93 1.20 11.20 13.07
C PHE A 93 2.26 10.10 12.99
N PHE A 94 3.45 10.41 12.49
CA PHE A 94 4.53 9.44 12.37
C PHE A 94 5.10 9.02 13.73
N GLU A 95 5.23 9.95 14.67
CA GLU A 95 5.66 9.66 16.04
C GLU A 95 4.70 8.67 16.72
N LYS A 96 3.39 8.93 16.65
CA LYS A 96 2.37 8.03 17.17
C LYS A 96 2.38 6.67 16.47
N THR A 97 2.35 6.66 15.13
CA THR A 97 2.27 5.42 14.36
C THR A 97 3.48 4.50 14.60
N ILE A 98 4.69 5.05 14.62
CA ILE A 98 5.92 4.27 14.79
C ILE A 98 6.06 3.79 16.24
N SER A 99 5.67 4.60 17.24
CA SER A 99 5.69 4.18 18.64
C SER A 99 4.67 3.08 18.95
N GLU A 100 3.48 3.11 18.33
CA GLU A 100 2.45 2.06 18.47
C GLU A 100 2.72 0.83 17.61
N SER A 101 3.52 0.94 16.54
CA SER A 101 3.79 -0.17 15.61
C SER A 101 4.59 -1.33 16.21
N SER A 102 5.24 -1.15 17.36
CA SER A 102 5.91 -2.25 18.07
C SER A 102 4.93 -3.26 18.68
N ASP A 103 3.67 -2.87 18.89
CA ASP A 103 2.65 -3.69 19.56
C ASP A 103 1.58 -4.23 18.59
N ARG A 104 1.64 -3.91 17.30
CA ARG A 104 0.63 -4.37 16.33
C ARG A 104 1.03 -5.71 15.69
N SER A 105 0.14 -6.68 15.85
CA SER A 105 0.13 -7.97 15.14
C SER A 105 0.21 -7.77 13.63
N GLU A 106 0.80 -8.75 12.94
CA GLU A 106 0.96 -8.86 11.48
C GLU A 106 -0.19 -8.24 10.68
N GLU A 107 0.15 -7.51 9.60
CA GLU A 107 -0.84 -6.92 8.69
C GLU A 107 -1.90 -7.95 8.29
N PRO A 108 -3.20 -7.60 8.32
CA PRO A 108 -4.26 -8.54 8.02
C PRO A 108 -4.10 -9.09 6.59
N LEU A 109 -3.99 -10.41 6.49
CA LEU A 109 -3.97 -11.11 5.21
C LEU A 109 -5.40 -11.27 4.69
N PHE A 110 -5.69 -10.61 3.57
CA PHE A 110 -6.99 -10.68 2.91
C PHE A 110 -6.97 -11.68 1.75
N GLU A 111 -7.97 -12.55 1.68
CA GLU A 111 -8.17 -13.47 0.56
C GLU A 111 -8.73 -12.75 -0.67
N THR A 112 -8.15 -13.02 -1.85
CA THR A 112 -8.48 -12.31 -3.11
C THR A 112 -8.91 -13.24 -4.24
N HIS A 113 -8.98 -14.55 -4.02
CA HIS A 113 -9.33 -15.56 -5.05
C HIS A 113 -10.69 -15.26 -5.69
N LYS A 114 -11.71 -14.85 -4.91
CA LYS A 114 -13.01 -14.45 -5.48
C LYS A 114 -12.91 -13.25 -6.42
N SER A 115 -12.18 -12.21 -6.03
CA SER A 115 -12.06 -10.98 -6.81
C SER A 115 -11.27 -11.19 -8.09
N VAL A 116 -10.17 -11.95 -8.00
CA VAL A 116 -9.29 -12.28 -9.14
C VAL A 116 -10.01 -13.13 -10.18
N ASN A 117 -10.87 -14.06 -9.75
CA ASN A 117 -11.67 -14.86 -10.67
C ASN A 117 -12.77 -14.05 -11.39
N ARG A 118 -13.17 -12.91 -10.83
CA ARG A 118 -14.26 -12.05 -11.36
C ARG A 118 -13.76 -10.86 -12.16
N SER A 119 -12.49 -10.48 -12.01
CA SER A 119 -11.84 -9.36 -12.70
C SER A 119 -10.54 -9.83 -13.33
N LEU A 120 -10.52 -9.92 -14.66
CA LEU A 120 -9.31 -10.29 -15.40
C LEU A 120 -8.21 -9.24 -15.24
N VAL A 121 -8.58 -7.96 -15.16
CA VAL A 121 -7.61 -6.87 -14.94
C VAL A 121 -6.97 -6.96 -13.56
N LEU A 122 -7.71 -7.39 -12.51
CA LEU A 122 -7.15 -7.63 -11.19
C LEU A 122 -6.17 -8.79 -11.19
N SER A 123 -6.53 -9.88 -11.88
CA SER A 123 -5.67 -11.06 -12.06
C SER A 123 -4.35 -10.71 -12.76
N ASN A 124 -4.44 -9.84 -13.77
CA ASN A 124 -3.30 -9.41 -14.57
C ASN A 124 -2.53 -8.23 -13.97
N CYS A 125 -2.99 -7.66 -12.84
CA CYS A 125 -2.31 -6.57 -12.16
C CYS A 125 -0.85 -6.96 -11.92
N GLN A 126 0.09 -6.10 -12.34
CA GLN A 126 1.51 -6.34 -12.11
C GLN A 126 1.91 -5.91 -10.71
N LYS A 127 3.03 -6.45 -10.25
CA LYS A 127 3.67 -5.92 -9.04
C LYS A 127 4.13 -4.49 -9.32
N ILE A 128 4.26 -3.69 -8.27
CA ILE A 128 4.97 -2.41 -8.36
C ILE A 128 6.38 -2.66 -8.89
N ASP A 129 6.77 -1.88 -9.89
CA ASP A 129 8.13 -1.84 -10.41
C ASP A 129 8.60 -0.39 -10.65
N VAL A 130 9.59 -0.20 -11.52
CA VAL A 130 10.21 1.10 -11.77
C VAL A 130 9.33 1.99 -12.67
N GLU A 131 8.40 1.41 -13.42
CA GLU A 131 7.57 2.09 -14.42
C GLU A 131 6.18 2.48 -13.90
N LEU A 132 5.98 2.49 -12.56
CA LEU A 132 4.75 2.84 -11.83
C LEU A 132 3.62 3.50 -12.63
#